data_AF-A0A7Y8U408-F1
#
_entry.id   AF-A0A7Y8U408-F1
#
_cell.length_a   1.000
_cell.length_b   1.000
_cell.length_c   1.000
_cell.angle_alpha   90.00
_cell.angle_beta   90.00
_cell.angle_gamma   90.00
#
_symmetry.space_group_name_H-M   'P 1'
#
loop_
_entity.id
_entity.type
_entity.pdbx_description
1 polymer ?
#
loop_
_entity_poly.entity_id
_entity_poly.type
_entity_poly.pdbx_seq_one_letter_code
_entity_poly.pdbx_strand_id
1 'polypeptide(L)'
;MKLFKSLNVYICSLLIASIGAFSISNANVIKASDVNDCKFDFDSVDFCEKKYLELYNKILKENKFNFYNDKYIDSFKYNGNFYFFVIELSKNKVYALPVSVTSLKSIKNVDFENNNNVLCLSGNINQFQNSYRKSKVCYQYENGNFKLKSTKLLDRGSAKNKNTDIKEIILPTSSDYFTKCSKMNSISKCEKLSSIENHVYMLNDVKSMSPEIVGIFNNQKIKNLNLDGVKFLPNIGGSQYLIGEKYQDTDNGSNTFFYLLKIKPNVDVKNIGGFYSIDKNFNLFYKDESGKNKNFKLD
;
A
#
# COMPACT_ATOMS: atom_id res chain seq x y z
N MET A 1 -47.56 84.15 -38.74
CA MET A 1 -46.62 83.33 -37.96
C MET A 1 -46.67 81.91 -38.54
N LYS A 2 -45.74 81.47 -39.39
CA LYS A 2 -44.39 80.94 -39.09
C LYS A 2 -44.43 79.96 -37.89
N LEU A 3 -43.88 78.74 -37.90
CA LEU A 3 -43.27 77.84 -38.88
C LEU A 3 -42.95 76.54 -38.09
N PHE A 4 -42.90 75.39 -38.77
CA PHE A 4 -42.50 74.06 -38.30
C PHE A 4 -41.32 73.98 -37.29
N LYS A 5 -41.33 72.97 -36.40
CA LYS A 5 -40.34 71.86 -36.40
C LYS A 5 -40.64 70.75 -35.38
N SER A 6 -40.51 69.53 -35.89
CA SER A 6 -40.48 68.22 -35.25
C SER A 6 -39.33 68.01 -34.25
N LEU A 7 -39.50 67.13 -33.26
CA LEU A 7 -38.41 66.25 -32.81
C LEU A 7 -38.95 64.91 -32.24
N ASN A 8 -38.51 63.82 -32.88
CA ASN A 8 -38.52 62.44 -32.39
C ASN A 8 -37.72 62.32 -31.09
N VAL A 9 -38.18 61.51 -30.12
CA VAL A 9 -37.30 60.68 -29.28
C VAL A 9 -37.95 59.32 -29.02
N TYR A 10 -37.16 58.29 -29.31
CA TYR A 10 -37.38 56.85 -29.21
C TYR A 10 -37.20 56.32 -27.75
N ILE A 11 -37.84 55.17 -27.48
CA ILE A 11 -37.45 54.06 -26.57
C ILE A 11 -37.40 54.34 -25.06
N CYS A 12 -38.20 53.57 -24.31
CA CYS A 12 -37.66 52.60 -23.34
C CYS A 12 -38.74 51.56 -22.95
N SER A 13 -38.60 50.39 -23.57
CA SER A 13 -39.23 49.12 -23.20
C SER A 13 -38.89 48.77 -21.75
N LEU A 14 -39.90 48.66 -20.89
CA LEU A 14 -39.77 48.02 -19.58
C LEU A 14 -39.70 46.49 -19.78
N LEU A 15 -38.47 45.99 -19.90
CA LEU A 15 -38.14 44.59 -19.62
C LEU A 15 -38.21 44.40 -18.10
N ILE A 16 -39.26 43.73 -17.63
CA ILE A 16 -39.30 43.15 -16.29
C ILE A 16 -38.29 42.01 -16.29
N ALA A 17 -37.05 42.31 -15.89
CA ALA A 17 -36.10 41.30 -15.48
C ALA A 17 -36.62 40.70 -14.17
N SER A 18 -37.38 39.61 -14.29
CA SER A 18 -37.55 38.66 -13.19
C SER A 18 -36.16 38.09 -12.91
N ILE A 19 -35.44 38.72 -11.99
CA ILE A 19 -34.30 38.12 -11.30
C ILE A 19 -34.93 36.99 -10.48
N GLY A 20 -35.09 35.83 -11.13
CA GLY A 20 -35.19 34.57 -10.43
C GLY A 20 -33.94 34.49 -9.60
N ALA A 21 -34.08 34.72 -8.30
CA ALA A 21 -33.10 34.31 -7.33
C ALA A 21 -32.95 32.81 -7.52
N PHE A 22 -31.97 32.41 -8.35
CA PHE A 22 -31.39 31.10 -8.27
C PHE A 22 -30.88 31.01 -6.85
N SER A 23 -31.67 30.39 -5.98
CA SER A 23 -31.17 29.77 -4.77
C SER A 23 -30.04 28.88 -5.26
N ILE A 24 -28.80 29.36 -5.09
CA ILE A 24 -27.61 28.55 -5.26
C ILE A 24 -27.79 27.49 -4.19
N SER A 25 -28.34 26.34 -4.60
CA SER A 25 -28.32 25.14 -3.78
C SER A 25 -26.89 25.02 -3.30
N ASN A 26 -26.68 25.01 -1.98
CA ASN A 26 -25.36 24.79 -1.40
C ASN A 26 -24.82 23.50 -2.04
N ALA A 27 -23.98 23.66 -3.06
CA ALA A 27 -23.38 22.52 -3.71
C ALA A 27 -22.63 21.80 -2.60
N ASN A 28 -22.93 20.52 -2.38
CA ASN A 28 -22.25 19.77 -1.35
C ASN A 28 -20.74 19.88 -1.62
N VAL A 29 -20.00 20.45 -0.67
CA VAL A 29 -18.55 20.67 -0.78
C VAL A 29 -17.87 19.64 0.12
N ILE A 30 -16.99 18.83 -0.45
CA ILE A 30 -16.10 17.92 0.27
C ILE A 30 -15.15 18.78 1.12
N LYS A 31 -15.18 18.55 2.43
CA LYS A 31 -14.26 19.11 3.43
C LYS A 31 -13.33 18.02 3.93
N ALA A 32 -12.31 18.40 4.70
CA ALA A 32 -11.37 17.46 5.30
C ALA A 32 -12.06 16.37 6.14
N SER A 33 -13.16 16.69 6.83
CA SER A 33 -13.96 15.73 7.61
C SER A 33 -14.65 14.64 6.79
N ASP A 34 -14.76 14.84 5.48
CA ASP A 34 -15.43 13.90 4.56
C ASP A 34 -14.43 12.93 3.91
N VAL A 35 -13.13 13.13 4.18
CA VAL A 35 -12.05 12.23 3.79
C VAL A 35 -11.82 11.24 4.94
N ASN A 36 -11.94 9.95 4.68
CA ASN A 36 -11.84 8.91 5.71
C ASN A 36 -10.50 8.95 6.45
N ASP A 37 -9.41 9.21 5.70
CA ASP A 37 -8.07 9.35 6.24
C ASP A 37 -7.33 10.47 5.48
N CYS A 38 -7.01 11.55 6.19
CA CYS A 38 -6.23 12.66 5.61
C CYS A 38 -4.74 12.30 5.52
N LYS A 39 -4.21 11.62 6.53
CA LYS A 39 -2.79 11.32 6.67
C LYS A 39 -2.60 9.89 7.09
N PHE A 40 -1.54 9.29 6.57
CA PHE A 40 -1.08 8.00 7.00
C PHE A 40 0.24 8.19 7.73
N ASP A 41 0.43 7.53 8.88
CA ASP A 41 1.64 7.70 9.71
C ASP A 41 2.96 7.38 8.98
N PHE A 42 2.87 6.72 7.82
CA PHE A 42 3.98 6.24 7.03
C PHE A 42 4.18 6.91 5.69
N ASP A 43 3.36 7.90 5.39
CA ASP A 43 3.48 8.69 4.18
C ASP A 43 3.43 10.18 4.52
N SER A 44 4.15 10.98 3.74
CA SER A 44 4.17 12.43 3.94
C SER A 44 3.00 13.15 3.26
N VAL A 45 2.21 12.42 2.47
CA VAL A 45 1.04 12.95 1.79
C VAL A 45 -0.10 13.22 2.77
N ASP A 46 -0.63 14.43 2.66
CA ASP A 46 -1.88 14.84 3.30
C ASP A 46 -2.96 15.00 2.23
N PHE A 47 -3.88 14.02 2.16
CA PHE A 47 -5.02 13.99 1.24
C PHE A 47 -6.03 15.11 1.51
N CYS A 48 -5.94 15.79 2.65
CA CYS A 48 -6.81 16.91 3.02
C CYS A 48 -6.16 18.28 2.78
N GLU A 49 -4.98 18.34 2.14
CA GLU A 49 -4.44 19.60 1.66
C GLU A 49 -5.46 20.31 0.75
N LYS A 50 -5.52 21.64 0.86
CA LYS A 50 -6.48 22.49 0.13
C LYS A 50 -6.55 22.16 -1.37
N LYS A 51 -5.40 21.94 -2.02
CA LYS A 51 -5.32 21.62 -3.45
C LYS A 51 -6.02 20.30 -3.82
N TYR A 52 -6.01 19.30 -2.93
CA TYR A 52 -6.67 18.01 -3.16
C TYR A 52 -8.16 18.11 -2.85
N LEU A 53 -8.56 18.86 -1.82
CA LEU A 53 -9.98 19.18 -1.59
C LEU A 53 -10.59 19.92 -2.79
N GLU A 54 -9.86 20.87 -3.40
CA GLU A 54 -10.28 21.55 -4.63
C GLU A 54 -10.44 20.57 -5.80
N LEU A 55 -9.52 19.61 -5.95
CA LEU A 55 -9.62 18.53 -6.93
C LEU A 55 -10.88 17.68 -6.70
N TYR A 56 -11.14 17.23 -5.47
CA TYR A 56 -12.31 16.41 -5.15
C TYR A 56 -13.61 17.15 -5.45
N ASN A 57 -13.68 18.43 -5.10
CA ASN A 57 -14.85 19.26 -5.35
C ASN A 57 -15.08 19.53 -6.84
N LYS A 58 -14.00 19.62 -7.64
CA LYS A 58 -14.12 19.70 -9.10
C LYS A 58 -14.74 18.41 -9.65
N ILE A 59 -14.23 17.25 -9.25
CA ILE A 59 -14.75 15.93 -9.65
C ILE A 59 -16.22 15.79 -9.23
N LEU A 60 -16.56 16.18 -7.99
CA LEU A 60 -17.94 16.10 -7.47
C LEU A 60 -18.91 16.95 -8.29
N LYS A 61 -18.51 18.14 -8.74
CA LYS A 61 -19.32 19.02 -9.61
C LYS A 61 -19.59 18.40 -10.97
N GLU A 62 -18.67 17.60 -11.50
CA GLU A 62 -18.86 16.90 -12.77
C GLU A 62 -19.90 15.79 -12.65
N ASN A 63 -20.08 15.23 -11.44
CA ASN A 63 -21.06 14.19 -11.09
C ASN A 63 -21.05 12.99 -12.06
N LYS A 64 -19.85 12.60 -12.50
CA LYS A 64 -19.62 11.42 -13.34
C LYS A 64 -18.98 10.35 -12.49
N PHE A 65 -19.50 9.13 -12.56
CA PHE A 65 -18.90 7.96 -11.94
C PHE A 65 -18.04 7.21 -12.97
N ASN A 66 -16.94 6.63 -12.51
CA ASN A 66 -16.06 5.79 -13.31
C ASN A 66 -15.60 4.54 -12.53
N PHE A 67 -16.22 4.25 -11.38
CA PHE A 67 -15.88 3.14 -10.50
C PHE A 67 -17.14 2.63 -9.78
N TYR A 68 -17.27 1.31 -9.63
CA TYR A 68 -18.32 0.59 -8.91
C TYR A 68 -19.50 1.41 -8.34
N ASN A 69 -20.69 1.26 -8.93
CA ASN A 69 -21.91 2.00 -8.60
C ASN A 69 -21.73 3.52 -8.80
N ASP A 70 -21.97 4.30 -7.76
CA ASP A 70 -21.97 5.77 -7.73
C ASP A 70 -20.59 6.37 -7.41
N LYS A 71 -19.50 5.65 -7.72
CA LYS A 71 -18.17 5.99 -7.24
C LYS A 71 -17.27 6.50 -8.37
N TYR A 72 -16.30 7.31 -7.98
CA TYR A 72 -15.28 7.82 -8.86
C TYR A 72 -13.90 7.52 -8.31
N ILE A 73 -13.02 6.97 -9.12
CA ILE A 73 -11.62 6.74 -8.80
C ILE A 73 -10.74 7.69 -9.60
N ASP A 74 -9.74 8.25 -8.95
CA ASP A 74 -8.70 9.04 -9.60
C ASP A 74 -7.37 8.93 -8.84
N SER A 75 -6.38 9.66 -9.34
CA SER A 75 -5.07 9.79 -8.74
C SER A 75 -4.51 11.21 -8.82
N PHE A 76 -3.53 11.50 -7.97
CA PHE A 76 -2.69 12.69 -8.10
C PHE A 76 -1.22 12.33 -7.94
N LYS A 77 -0.34 13.21 -8.43
CA LYS A 77 1.11 13.07 -8.26
C LYS A 77 1.60 13.83 -7.04
N TYR A 78 2.50 13.19 -6.29
CA TYR A 78 3.26 13.81 -5.21
C TYR A 78 4.66 13.18 -5.14
N ASN A 79 5.71 14.00 -5.14
CA ASN A 79 7.12 13.58 -5.11
C ASN A 79 7.45 12.44 -6.11
N GLY A 80 6.92 12.53 -7.34
CA GLY A 80 7.16 11.55 -8.40
C GLY A 80 6.35 10.25 -8.32
N ASN A 81 5.51 10.07 -7.28
CA ASN A 81 4.63 8.92 -7.13
C ASN A 81 3.17 9.31 -7.38
N PHE A 82 2.36 8.35 -7.82
CA PHE A 82 0.91 8.48 -7.93
C PHE A 82 0.23 7.95 -6.66
N TYR A 83 -0.75 8.69 -6.18
CA TYR A 83 -1.60 8.35 -5.03
C TYR A 83 -3.04 8.27 -5.48
N PHE A 84 -3.81 7.35 -4.91
CA PHE A 84 -5.15 7.02 -5.38
C PHE A 84 -6.21 7.31 -4.32
N PHE A 85 -7.41 7.61 -4.77
CA PHE A 85 -8.57 7.82 -3.91
C PHE A 85 -9.86 7.45 -4.64
N VAL A 86 -10.88 7.10 -3.87
CA VAL A 86 -12.24 6.88 -4.36
C VAL A 86 -13.19 7.90 -3.74
N ILE A 87 -14.01 8.56 -4.55
CA ILE A 87 -15.10 9.43 -4.12
C ILE A 87 -16.42 8.65 -4.24
N GLU A 88 -17.20 8.59 -3.17
CA GLU A 88 -18.60 8.15 -3.19
C GLU A 88 -19.50 9.36 -3.40
N LEU A 89 -19.99 9.53 -4.64
CA LEU A 89 -20.65 10.75 -5.08
C LEU A 89 -21.96 10.99 -4.32
N SER A 90 -22.74 9.94 -4.02
CA SER A 90 -24.00 10.10 -3.27
C SER A 90 -23.80 10.59 -1.84
N LYS A 91 -22.64 10.30 -1.23
CA LYS A 91 -22.34 10.66 0.17
C LYS A 91 -21.36 11.81 0.30
N ASN A 92 -20.79 12.29 -0.81
CA ASN A 92 -19.69 13.26 -0.84
C ASN A 92 -18.51 12.83 0.05
N LYS A 93 -18.20 11.53 0.08
CA LYS A 93 -17.11 10.98 0.90
C LYS A 93 -15.93 10.58 0.06
N VAL A 94 -14.72 10.76 0.59
CA VAL A 94 -13.46 10.38 -0.06
C VAL A 94 -12.78 9.29 0.77
N TYR A 95 -12.36 8.23 0.11
CA TYR A 95 -11.61 7.13 0.68
C TYR A 95 -10.21 7.13 0.06
N ALA A 96 -9.23 7.60 0.82
CA ALA A 96 -7.83 7.60 0.40
C ALA A 96 -7.29 6.18 0.42
N LEU A 97 -6.53 5.81 -0.62
CA LEU A 97 -5.84 4.53 -0.67
C LEU A 97 -4.44 4.69 -0.08
N PRO A 98 -4.06 3.91 0.97
CA PRO A 98 -2.71 3.91 1.57
C PRO A 98 -1.62 3.27 0.68
N VAL A 99 -1.64 3.55 -0.62
CA VAL A 99 -0.76 2.97 -1.62
C VAL A 99 -0.29 4.06 -2.57
N SER A 100 1.02 4.07 -2.85
CA SER A 100 1.63 4.90 -3.87
C SER A 100 2.20 4.04 -5.00
N VAL A 101 2.24 4.59 -6.21
CA VAL A 101 2.77 3.90 -7.39
C VAL A 101 3.82 4.77 -8.06
N THR A 102 5.03 4.26 -8.18
CA THR A 102 6.04 4.84 -9.06
C THR A 102 5.86 4.26 -10.46
N SER A 103 5.54 5.12 -11.42
CA SER A 103 5.32 4.71 -12.81
C SER A 103 6.60 4.15 -13.43
N LEU A 104 6.44 3.08 -14.20
CA LEU A 104 7.50 2.53 -15.05
C LEU A 104 7.43 3.25 -16.40
N LYS A 105 8.58 3.64 -16.98
CA LYS A 105 8.65 4.35 -18.27
C LYS A 105 7.86 3.67 -19.41
N SER A 106 7.63 2.36 -19.31
CA SER A 106 6.92 1.53 -20.28
C SER A 106 5.42 1.30 -19.99
N ILE A 107 4.90 1.68 -18.81
CA ILE A 107 3.51 1.42 -18.42
C ILE A 107 2.79 2.75 -18.33
N LYS A 108 1.86 2.98 -19.27
CA LYS A 108 1.26 4.29 -19.50
C LYS A 108 0.27 4.71 -18.43
N ASN A 109 -0.49 3.82 -17.81
CA ASN A 109 -1.55 4.23 -16.88
C ASN A 109 -1.83 3.19 -15.80
N VAL A 110 -2.48 3.67 -14.75
CA VAL A 110 -3.22 2.83 -13.81
C VAL A 110 -4.43 2.29 -14.55
N ASP A 111 -4.29 1.08 -15.07
CA ASP A 111 -5.38 0.37 -15.70
C ASP A 111 -6.27 -0.22 -14.61
N PHE A 112 -7.32 0.52 -14.23
CA PHE A 112 -8.41 -0.05 -13.47
C PHE A 112 -9.32 -0.82 -14.44
N GLU A 113 -9.30 -2.15 -14.35
CA GLU A 113 -10.33 -2.99 -14.97
C GLU A 113 -11.53 -3.01 -14.02
N ASN A 114 -12.58 -2.27 -14.35
CA ASN A 114 -13.84 -2.31 -13.62
C ASN A 114 -14.62 -3.57 -14.00
N ASN A 115 -14.40 -4.63 -13.26
CA ASN A 115 -15.35 -5.73 -13.18
C ASN A 115 -15.55 -6.07 -11.71
N ASN A 116 -16.74 -5.80 -11.18
CA ASN A 116 -17.09 -6.08 -9.77
C ASN A 116 -16.06 -5.52 -8.78
N ASN A 117 -16.13 -4.21 -8.49
CA ASN A 117 -15.44 -3.56 -7.37
C ASN A 117 -13.92 -3.80 -7.21
N VAL A 118 -13.17 -4.13 -8.28
CA VAL A 118 -11.72 -4.35 -8.23
C VAL A 118 -10.95 -3.21 -8.88
N LEU A 119 -9.89 -2.74 -8.22
CA LEU A 119 -8.92 -1.76 -8.69
C LEU A 119 -7.56 -2.42 -8.90
N CYS A 120 -7.01 -2.40 -10.11
CA CYS A 120 -5.65 -2.89 -10.38
C CYS A 120 -4.68 -1.72 -10.63
N LEU A 121 -3.50 -1.79 -10.01
CA LEU A 121 -2.43 -0.80 -10.10
C LEU A 121 -1.19 -1.46 -10.69
N SER A 122 -0.59 -0.87 -11.73
CA SER A 122 0.59 -1.40 -12.41
C SER A 122 1.80 -0.48 -12.24
N GLY A 123 2.92 -1.01 -11.74
CA GLY A 123 4.16 -0.23 -11.56
C GLY A 123 5.04 -0.77 -10.44
N ASN A 124 5.80 0.14 -9.82
CA ASN A 124 6.39 -0.12 -8.51
C ASN A 124 5.41 0.36 -7.44
N ILE A 125 4.74 -0.58 -6.79
CA ILE A 125 3.72 -0.34 -5.78
C ILE A 125 4.41 -0.24 -4.42
N ASN A 126 4.20 0.87 -3.70
CA ASN A 126 4.67 1.06 -2.34
C ASN A 126 3.45 1.24 -1.44
N GLN A 127 3.18 0.28 -0.56
CA GLN A 127 2.07 0.31 0.39
C GLN A 127 2.58 0.06 1.80
N PHE A 128 1.73 0.29 2.80
CA PHE A 128 2.05 -0.16 4.15
C PHE A 128 2.27 -1.68 4.14
N GLN A 129 3.40 -2.10 4.72
CA GLN A 129 3.86 -3.48 4.86
C GLN A 129 4.34 -4.21 3.60
N ASN A 130 3.80 -3.92 2.42
CA ASN A 130 4.24 -4.61 1.20
C ASN A 130 4.78 -3.61 0.18
N SER A 131 5.81 -3.98 -0.57
CA SER A 131 6.22 -3.21 -1.76
C SER A 131 6.44 -4.18 -2.90
N TYR A 132 5.82 -3.90 -4.05
CA TYR A 132 5.86 -4.78 -5.21
C TYR A 132 6.52 -4.04 -6.36
N ARG A 133 7.66 -4.54 -6.84
CA ARG A 133 8.34 -3.96 -8.01
C ARG A 133 7.81 -4.59 -9.30
N LYS A 134 7.69 -3.80 -10.37
CA LYS A 134 7.24 -4.27 -11.71
C LYS A 134 6.01 -5.18 -11.67
N SER A 135 5.02 -4.80 -10.88
CA SER A 135 3.86 -5.64 -10.57
C SER A 135 2.55 -4.95 -10.92
N LYS A 136 1.54 -5.75 -11.29
CA LYS A 136 0.11 -5.44 -11.28
C LYS A 136 -0.47 -5.98 -9.98
N VAL A 137 -0.95 -5.09 -9.12
CA VAL A 137 -1.55 -5.41 -7.81
C VAL A 137 -3.00 -4.98 -7.83
N CYS A 138 -3.91 -5.91 -7.52
CA CYS A 138 -5.34 -5.67 -7.56
C CYS A 138 -5.94 -5.69 -6.16
N TYR A 139 -6.84 -4.74 -5.89
CA TYR A 139 -7.55 -4.56 -4.63
C TYR A 139 -9.05 -4.66 -4.85
N GLN A 140 -9.75 -5.38 -3.99
CA GLN A 140 -11.21 -5.36 -3.94
C GLN A 140 -11.68 -4.24 -3.00
N TYR A 141 -12.53 -3.36 -3.51
CA TYR A 141 -13.14 -2.27 -2.75
C TYR A 141 -14.43 -2.74 -2.06
N GLU A 142 -14.50 -2.57 -0.74
CA GLU A 142 -15.67 -2.91 0.07
C GLU A 142 -15.87 -1.83 1.14
N ASN A 143 -16.94 -1.03 1.01
CA ASN A 143 -17.36 -0.04 2.01
C ASN A 143 -16.24 0.89 2.50
N GLY A 144 -15.47 1.46 1.56
CA GLY A 144 -14.36 2.37 1.88
C GLY A 144 -13.02 1.69 2.13
N ASN A 145 -12.99 0.36 2.24
CA ASN A 145 -11.78 -0.42 2.43
C ASN A 145 -11.29 -1.03 1.12
N PHE A 146 -9.97 -1.19 0.99
CA PHE A 146 -9.33 -1.84 -0.15
C PHE A 146 -8.58 -3.08 0.33
N LYS A 147 -9.09 -4.26 -0.02
CA LYS A 147 -8.48 -5.55 0.35
C LYS A 147 -7.62 -6.05 -0.79
N LEU A 148 -6.38 -6.45 -0.51
CA LEU A 148 -5.51 -7.08 -1.51
C LEU A 148 -6.19 -8.33 -2.07
N LYS A 149 -6.33 -8.41 -3.39
CA LYS A 149 -6.97 -9.53 -4.10
C LYS A 149 -5.96 -10.39 -4.85
N SER A 150 -5.01 -9.77 -5.54
CA SER A 150 -4.01 -10.52 -6.31
C SER A 150 -2.79 -9.68 -6.66
N THR A 151 -1.67 -10.34 -6.87
CA THR A 151 -0.41 -9.75 -7.31
C THR A 151 0.13 -10.52 -8.52
N LYS A 152 0.45 -9.84 -9.61
CA LYS A 152 1.03 -10.41 -10.83
C LYS A 152 2.22 -9.57 -11.27
N LEU A 153 3.26 -10.18 -11.84
CA LEU A 153 4.40 -9.43 -12.38
C LEU A 153 4.23 -9.14 -13.87
N LEU A 154 4.74 -7.98 -14.29
CA LEU A 154 4.55 -7.42 -15.63
C LEU A 154 5.74 -7.71 -16.58
N ASP A 155 6.17 -8.98 -16.58
CA ASP A 155 7.19 -9.63 -17.43
C ASP A 155 8.69 -9.45 -17.10
N ARG A 156 9.39 -10.59 -17.22
CA ARG A 156 10.81 -10.72 -17.58
C ARG A 156 10.86 -10.86 -19.10
N GLY A 157 11.64 -10.03 -19.79
CA GLY A 157 12.16 -10.43 -21.09
C GLY A 157 12.90 -11.76 -20.94
N SER A 158 12.76 -12.64 -21.93
CA SER A 158 13.38 -13.96 -22.04
C SER A 158 14.80 -13.99 -21.46
N ALA A 159 14.97 -14.51 -20.24
CA ALA A 159 16.29 -14.72 -19.65
C ALA A 159 16.54 -16.22 -19.52
N LYS A 160 17.12 -16.79 -20.58
CA LYS A 160 18.02 -17.94 -20.47
C LYS A 160 19.19 -17.50 -19.59
N ASN A 161 19.06 -17.65 -18.27
CA ASN A 161 20.17 -17.89 -17.33
C ASN A 161 19.55 -18.30 -15.99
N LYS A 162 19.59 -19.60 -15.73
CA LYS A 162 19.16 -20.24 -14.47
C LYS A 162 20.21 -19.99 -13.38
N ASN A 163 20.40 -18.74 -12.97
CA ASN A 163 20.76 -18.46 -11.59
C ASN A 163 19.50 -17.92 -10.93
N THR A 164 19.10 -18.55 -9.83
CA THR A 164 17.85 -18.31 -9.10
C THR A 164 17.82 -16.89 -8.50
N ASP A 165 17.51 -15.89 -9.33
CA ASP A 165 17.14 -14.55 -8.88
C ASP A 165 15.79 -14.64 -8.16
N ILE A 166 15.84 -14.99 -6.88
CA ILE A 166 14.73 -14.88 -5.94
C ILE A 166 14.33 -13.40 -5.91
N LYS A 167 13.06 -13.13 -6.27
CA LYS A 167 12.49 -11.78 -6.26
C LYS A 167 12.65 -11.21 -4.86
N GLU A 168 13.14 -9.97 -4.78
CA GLU A 168 13.28 -9.27 -3.51
C GLU A 168 11.89 -9.08 -2.91
N ILE A 169 11.58 -9.87 -1.87
CA ILE A 169 10.42 -9.66 -1.04
C ILE A 169 10.81 -8.49 -0.13
N ILE A 170 10.38 -7.29 -0.52
CA ILE A 170 10.61 -6.08 0.26
C ILE A 170 9.67 -6.13 1.46
N LEU A 171 10.26 -6.21 2.63
CA LEU A 171 9.56 -6.33 3.90
C LEU A 171 9.02 -4.97 4.32
N PRO A 172 8.03 -4.92 5.22
CA PRO A 172 7.65 -3.68 5.89
C PRO A 172 8.87 -2.91 6.42
N THR A 173 9.78 -3.61 7.10
CA THR A 173 11.05 -3.10 7.70
C THR A 173 12.05 -2.56 6.69
N SER A 174 12.14 -3.18 5.51
CA SER A 174 13.12 -2.84 4.46
C SER A 174 12.50 -2.05 3.32
N SER A 175 11.20 -1.76 3.40
CA SER A 175 10.51 -0.96 2.42
C SER A 175 10.81 0.52 2.63
N ASP A 176 10.66 1.29 1.56
CA ASP A 176 10.74 2.75 1.57
C ASP A 176 9.87 3.37 2.70
N TYR A 177 8.91 2.61 3.24
CA TYR A 177 8.15 2.84 4.48
C TYR A 177 8.99 3.19 5.71
N PHE A 178 9.90 2.31 6.18
CA PHE A 178 10.55 2.52 7.48
C PHE A 178 11.47 3.73 7.40
N THR A 179 12.16 3.88 6.27
CA THR A 179 12.97 5.04 5.94
C THR A 179 12.15 6.32 5.82
N LYS A 180 10.92 6.29 5.29
CA LYS A 180 10.04 7.48 5.24
C LYS A 180 9.43 7.79 6.61
N CYS A 181 8.95 6.79 7.34
CA CYS A 181 8.41 6.94 8.68
C CYS A 181 9.45 7.53 9.63
N SER A 182 10.67 6.95 9.66
CA SER A 182 11.75 7.40 10.56
C SER A 182 12.22 8.83 10.28
N LYS A 183 11.96 9.37 9.09
CA LYS A 183 12.22 10.78 8.76
C LYS A 183 11.17 11.73 9.34
N MET A 184 9.98 11.25 9.69
CA MET A 184 8.82 12.07 10.08
C MET A 184 8.33 11.80 11.51
N ASN A 185 8.70 10.67 12.10
CA ASN A 185 8.27 10.23 13.42
C ASN A 185 9.47 9.72 14.23
N SER A 186 9.29 9.53 15.53
CA SER A 186 10.33 8.90 16.35
C SER A 186 10.59 7.47 15.86
N ILE A 187 11.85 7.03 15.97
CA ILE A 187 12.24 5.65 15.69
C ILE A 187 11.34 4.69 16.46
N SER A 188 11.03 4.95 17.74
CA SER A 188 10.13 4.13 18.55
C SER A 188 8.68 4.10 18.10
N LYS A 189 8.15 5.18 17.48
CA LYS A 189 6.79 5.20 16.91
C LYS A 189 6.77 4.42 15.60
N CYS A 190 7.79 4.59 14.77
CA CYS A 190 7.96 3.80 13.56
C CYS A 190 8.16 2.34 13.88
N GLU A 191 9.01 2.00 14.85
CA GLU A 191 9.18 0.66 15.38
C GLU A 191 7.89 0.14 16.01
N LYS A 192 6.96 0.96 16.51
CA LYS A 192 5.65 0.50 17.02
C LYS A 192 4.65 0.21 15.90
N LEU A 193 4.56 1.10 14.92
CA LEU A 193 3.76 0.90 13.71
C LEU A 193 4.31 -0.25 12.87
N SER A 194 5.63 -0.36 12.85
CA SER A 194 6.36 -1.47 12.30
C SER A 194 6.25 -2.67 13.22
N SER A 195 6.19 -2.59 14.58
CA SER A 195 6.06 -3.70 15.57
C SER A 195 4.79 -4.54 15.47
N ILE A 196 3.92 -4.20 14.51
CA ILE A 196 3.14 -5.23 13.81
C ILE A 196 4.10 -6.28 13.18
N GLU A 197 5.42 -6.10 13.21
CA GLU A 197 6.58 -6.89 12.73
C GLU A 197 6.88 -8.12 13.56
N ASN A 198 6.06 -8.45 14.55
CA ASN A 198 5.85 -9.86 14.91
C ASN A 198 4.79 -10.51 14.02
N HIS A 199 4.50 -9.94 12.84
CA HIS A 199 3.63 -10.59 11.88
C HIS A 199 4.34 -11.80 11.30
N VAL A 200 3.97 -12.94 11.85
CA VAL A 200 4.28 -14.24 11.32
C VAL A 200 3.40 -14.43 10.10
N TYR A 201 4.01 -14.44 8.91
CA TYR A 201 3.27 -14.78 7.71
C TYR A 201 3.05 -16.28 7.68
N MET A 202 1.80 -16.71 7.52
CA MET A 202 1.51 -18.12 7.28
C MET A 202 2.18 -18.55 5.98
N LEU A 203 2.73 -19.76 5.93
CA LEU A 203 3.46 -20.23 4.75
C LEU A 203 2.64 -20.14 3.45
N ASN A 204 1.33 -20.39 3.53
CA ASN A 204 0.46 -20.33 2.36
C ASN A 204 0.31 -18.90 1.82
N ASP A 205 0.26 -17.90 2.69
CA ASP A 205 0.20 -16.49 2.30
C ASP A 205 1.49 -16.12 1.60
N VAL A 206 2.64 -16.52 2.16
CA VAL A 206 3.96 -16.26 1.56
C VAL A 206 4.10 -16.88 0.18
N LYS A 207 3.63 -18.13 -0.01
CA LYS A 207 3.65 -18.81 -1.30
C LYS A 207 2.79 -18.09 -2.35
N SER A 208 1.66 -17.51 -1.94
CA SER A 208 0.79 -16.75 -2.85
C SER A 208 1.40 -15.40 -3.23
N MET A 209 2.08 -14.73 -2.30
CA MET A 209 2.74 -13.43 -2.52
C MET A 209 4.02 -13.55 -3.35
N SER A 210 4.81 -14.60 -3.16
CA SER A 210 6.03 -14.86 -3.94
C SER A 210 6.12 -16.34 -4.33
N PRO A 211 5.57 -16.74 -5.49
CA PRO A 211 5.63 -18.12 -5.95
C PRO A 211 7.06 -18.68 -6.09
N GLU A 212 8.08 -17.84 -6.24
CA GLU A 212 9.48 -18.30 -6.33
C GLU A 212 10.01 -18.84 -5.00
N ILE A 213 9.50 -18.33 -3.87
CA ILE A 213 9.92 -18.78 -2.53
C ILE A 213 9.44 -20.22 -2.26
N VAL A 214 8.46 -20.71 -3.01
CA VAL A 214 7.98 -22.10 -2.95
C VAL A 214 9.15 -23.07 -3.18
N GLY A 215 10.04 -22.78 -4.12
CA GLY A 215 11.22 -23.62 -4.38
C GLY A 215 12.16 -23.70 -3.18
N ILE A 216 12.31 -22.61 -2.44
CA ILE A 216 13.12 -22.54 -1.22
C ILE A 216 12.46 -23.32 -0.09
N PHE A 217 11.16 -23.11 0.15
CA PHE A 217 10.41 -23.85 1.16
C PHE A 217 10.28 -25.35 0.85
N ASN A 218 10.40 -25.73 -0.43
CA ASN A 218 10.48 -27.13 -0.83
C ASN A 218 11.87 -27.76 -0.65
N ASN A 219 12.91 -26.98 -0.32
CA ASN A 219 14.19 -27.53 0.09
C ASN A 219 13.98 -28.43 1.32
N GLN A 220 14.50 -29.67 1.27
CA GLN A 220 14.27 -30.66 2.33
C GLN A 220 14.66 -30.14 3.73
N LYS A 221 15.72 -29.33 3.85
CA LYS A 221 16.14 -28.76 5.14
C LYS A 221 15.06 -27.88 5.77
N ILE A 222 14.28 -27.16 4.97
CA ILE A 222 13.22 -26.28 5.45
C ILE A 222 11.88 -27.02 5.52
N LYS A 223 11.56 -27.81 4.48
CA LYS A 223 10.33 -28.59 4.40
C LYS A 223 10.14 -29.51 5.61
N ASN A 224 11.22 -30.15 6.08
CA ASN A 224 11.19 -31.07 7.21
C ASN A 224 10.91 -30.39 8.55
N LEU A 225 11.08 -29.06 8.65
CA LEU A 225 10.76 -28.33 9.86
C LEU A 225 9.26 -28.26 10.11
N ASN A 226 8.44 -28.34 9.06
CA ASN A 226 6.99 -28.15 9.11
C ASN A 226 6.62 -26.87 9.85
N LEU A 227 7.13 -25.74 9.34
CA LEU A 227 6.89 -24.41 9.91
C LEU A 227 5.43 -24.01 9.71
N ASP A 228 4.85 -23.37 10.71
CA ASP A 228 3.49 -22.80 10.63
C ASP A 228 3.54 -21.42 9.98
N GLY A 229 4.62 -20.68 10.22
CA GLY A 229 4.84 -19.40 9.57
C GLY A 229 6.28 -18.93 9.59
N VAL A 230 6.49 -17.78 8.96
CA VAL A 230 7.81 -17.18 8.81
C VAL A 230 7.74 -15.67 9.00
N LYS A 231 8.80 -15.14 9.59
CA LYS A 231 9.10 -13.72 9.68
C LYS A 231 10.33 -13.44 8.85
N PHE A 232 10.27 -12.44 8.00
CA PHE A 232 11.41 -12.07 7.17
C PHE A 232 12.31 -11.07 7.90
N LEU A 233 13.62 -11.14 7.64
CA LEU A 233 14.60 -10.17 8.13
C LEU A 233 15.14 -9.31 6.97
N PRO A 234 15.57 -8.06 7.23
CA PRO A 234 16.21 -7.22 6.21
C PRO A 234 17.38 -7.92 5.53
N ASN A 235 17.68 -7.50 4.30
CA ASN A 235 18.89 -7.94 3.62
C ASN A 235 20.10 -7.33 4.35
N ILE A 236 21.02 -8.18 4.76
CA ILE A 236 22.20 -7.80 5.55
C ILE A 236 23.40 -8.40 4.82
N GLY A 237 24.36 -7.56 4.41
CA GLY A 237 25.60 -8.02 3.77
C GLY A 237 25.44 -8.83 2.47
N GLY A 238 24.27 -8.74 1.80
CA GLY A 238 23.95 -9.54 0.61
C GLY A 238 23.31 -10.90 0.93
N SER A 239 23.15 -11.22 2.21
CA SER A 239 22.40 -12.36 2.70
C SER A 239 20.96 -11.99 3.04
N GLN A 240 20.05 -12.95 2.83
CA GLN A 240 18.66 -12.80 3.18
C GLN A 240 18.28 -13.87 4.19
N TYR A 241 17.76 -13.45 5.35
CA TYR A 241 17.39 -14.32 6.45
C TYR A 241 15.88 -14.29 6.73
N LEU A 242 15.37 -15.38 7.28
CA LEU A 242 14.03 -15.54 7.82
C LEU A 242 14.12 -16.12 9.22
N ILE A 243 13.11 -15.86 10.06
CA ILE A 243 12.81 -16.63 11.25
C ILE A 243 11.61 -17.52 10.92
N GLY A 244 11.81 -18.82 10.88
CA GLY A 244 10.73 -19.80 10.82
C GLY A 244 10.18 -20.08 12.20
N GLU A 245 8.86 -20.18 12.32
CA GLU A 245 8.16 -20.50 13.55
C GLU A 245 7.40 -21.81 13.41
N LYS A 246 7.49 -22.64 14.45
CA LYS A 246 6.73 -23.87 14.59
C LYS A 246 6.05 -23.86 15.95
N TYR A 247 4.73 -23.96 15.93
CA TYR A 247 3.89 -24.14 17.10
C TYR A 247 3.68 -25.64 17.33
N GLN A 248 3.82 -26.06 18.58
CA GLN A 248 3.59 -27.43 18.99
C GLN A 248 2.78 -27.43 20.28
N ASP A 249 1.52 -27.84 20.15
CA ASP A 249 0.65 -28.11 21.29
C ASP A 249 0.83 -29.56 21.74
N THR A 250 0.99 -29.73 23.05
CA THR A 250 1.06 -31.02 23.72
C THR A 250 0.12 -31.02 24.91
N ASP A 251 -0.22 -32.20 25.45
CA ASP A 251 -1.04 -32.32 26.67
C ASP A 251 -0.43 -31.55 27.87
N ASN A 252 0.88 -31.30 27.83
CA ASN A 252 1.63 -30.61 28.89
C ASN A 252 1.81 -29.10 28.61
N GLY A 253 1.30 -28.59 27.49
CA GLY A 253 1.35 -27.18 27.12
C GLY A 253 1.76 -26.91 25.68
N SER A 254 1.72 -25.63 25.32
CA SER A 254 2.07 -25.09 24.00
C SER A 254 3.50 -24.57 23.98
N ASN A 255 4.28 -24.98 22.99
CA ASN A 255 5.64 -24.49 22.76
C ASN A 255 5.78 -23.89 21.37
N THR A 256 6.61 -22.85 21.26
CA THR A 256 7.02 -22.30 19.97
C THR A 256 8.50 -22.55 19.79
N PHE A 257 8.87 -23.05 18.61
CA PHE A 257 10.25 -23.27 18.20
C PHE A 257 10.59 -22.33 17.05
N PHE A 258 11.76 -21.71 17.15
CA PHE A 258 12.25 -20.74 16.20
C PHE A 258 13.45 -21.30 15.43
N TYR A 259 13.50 -21.00 14.13
CA TYR A 259 14.57 -21.41 13.23
C TYR A 259 15.09 -20.20 12.44
N LEU A 260 16.39 -19.95 12.43
CA LEU A 260 16.98 -18.99 11.50
C LEU A 260 17.20 -19.69 10.14
N LEU A 261 16.55 -19.19 9.10
CA LEU A 261 16.70 -19.67 7.73
C LEU A 261 17.50 -18.64 6.93
N LYS A 262 18.68 -19.00 6.45
CA LYS A 262 19.40 -18.22 5.44
C LYS A 262 18.92 -18.70 4.08
N ILE A 263 18.34 -17.82 3.26
CA ILE A 263 17.81 -18.17 1.94
C ILE A 263 18.67 -17.63 0.80
N LYS A 264 19.60 -16.72 1.09
CA LYS A 264 20.65 -16.24 0.17
C LYS A 264 21.99 -16.08 0.90
N PRO A 265 23.12 -16.31 0.20
CA PRO A 265 23.21 -16.85 -1.16
C PRO A 265 22.87 -18.34 -1.25
N ASN A 266 23.04 -19.08 -0.14
CA ASN A 266 22.76 -20.51 -0.06
C ASN A 266 21.70 -20.78 1.02
N VAL A 267 20.94 -21.86 0.83
CA VAL A 267 19.94 -22.30 1.81
C VAL A 267 20.62 -22.97 3.01
N ASP A 268 20.46 -22.36 4.17
CA ASP A 268 20.89 -22.93 5.45
C ASP A 268 19.84 -22.72 6.55
N VAL A 269 19.87 -23.60 7.54
CA VAL A 269 18.86 -23.68 8.60
C VAL A 269 19.56 -23.88 9.93
N LYS A 270 19.19 -23.07 10.91
CA LYS A 270 19.70 -23.16 12.27
C LYS A 270 18.56 -23.15 13.28
N ASN A 271 18.49 -24.16 14.14
CA ASN A 271 17.59 -24.14 15.29
C ASN A 271 18.07 -23.07 16.29
N ILE A 272 17.19 -22.15 16.65
CA ILE A 272 17.46 -21.08 17.60
C ILE A 272 16.56 -21.17 18.85
N GLY A 273 15.94 -22.33 19.08
CA GLY A 273 15.28 -22.69 20.32
C GLY A 273 13.91 -22.03 20.50
N GLY A 274 13.47 -21.91 21.76
CA GLY A 274 12.17 -21.32 22.13
C GLY A 274 12.21 -19.81 22.41
N PHE A 275 13.36 -19.15 22.21
CA PHE A 275 13.49 -17.72 22.42
C PHE A 275 14.63 -17.14 21.58
N TYR A 276 14.37 -15.98 20.99
CA TYR A 276 15.40 -15.19 20.33
C TYR A 276 15.14 -13.67 20.46
N SER A 277 16.17 -12.87 20.23
CA SER A 277 16.07 -11.43 20.07
C SER A 277 17.13 -10.93 19.10
N ILE A 278 16.84 -9.89 18.32
CA ILE A 278 17.80 -9.27 17.39
C ILE A 278 17.96 -7.80 17.78
N ASP A 279 19.20 -7.36 17.95
CA ASP A 279 19.48 -5.95 18.26
C ASP A 279 19.53 -5.05 17.01
N LYS A 280 19.61 -3.73 17.20
CA LYS A 280 19.72 -2.74 16.13
C LYS A 280 20.93 -2.91 15.21
N ASN A 281 21.93 -3.65 15.67
CA ASN A 281 23.14 -3.94 14.91
C ASN A 281 23.04 -5.31 14.24
N PHE A 282 21.88 -5.96 14.22
CA PHE A 282 21.66 -7.30 13.66
C PHE A 282 22.48 -8.41 14.34
N ASN A 283 22.74 -8.28 15.64
CA ASN A 283 23.19 -9.41 16.44
C ASN A 283 21.98 -10.22 16.90
N LEU A 284 21.90 -11.48 16.48
CA LEU A 284 20.90 -12.45 16.92
C LEU A 284 21.37 -13.11 18.22
N PHE A 285 20.58 -12.96 19.28
CA PHE A 285 20.74 -13.65 20.54
C PHE A 285 19.67 -14.73 20.68
N TYR A 286 20.05 -15.92 21.12
CA TYR A 286 19.12 -17.03 21.26
C TYR A 286 19.62 -18.07 22.28
N LYS A 287 18.75 -18.99 22.69
CA LYS A 287 19.13 -20.17 23.49
C LYS A 287 19.16 -21.40 22.58
N ASP A 288 20.28 -22.11 22.57
CA ASP A 288 20.34 -23.38 21.85
C ASP A 288 19.53 -24.49 22.58
N GLU A 289 19.48 -25.68 21.98
CA GLU A 289 18.74 -26.83 22.53
C GLU A 289 19.24 -27.26 23.93
N SER A 290 20.47 -26.90 24.30
CA SER A 290 21.02 -27.14 25.64
C SER A 290 20.69 -26.05 26.65
N GLY A 291 19.93 -25.03 26.24
CA GLY A 291 19.58 -23.86 27.05
C GLY A 291 20.71 -22.83 27.16
N LYS A 292 21.82 -23.01 26.43
CA LYS A 292 22.97 -22.11 26.49
C LYS A 292 22.72 -20.88 25.62
N ASN A 293 23.00 -19.70 26.19
CA ASN A 293 22.94 -18.44 25.45
C ASN A 293 24.00 -18.43 24.33
N LYS A 294 23.56 -18.04 23.15
CA LYS A 294 24.38 -17.89 21.95
C LYS A 294 24.14 -16.52 21.33
N ASN A 295 25.16 -16.07 20.60
CA ASN A 295 25.10 -14.88 19.77
C ASN A 295 25.55 -15.25 18.35
N PHE A 296 24.88 -14.70 17.35
CA PHE A 296 25.24 -14.83 15.95
C PHE A 296 25.08 -13.47 15.26
N LYS A 297 26.15 -12.97 14.65
CA LYS A 297 26.07 -11.76 13.81
C LYS A 297 25.44 -12.14 12.48
N LEU A 298 24.36 -11.46 12.10
CA LEU A 298 23.80 -11.59 10.76
C LEU A 298 24.69 -10.79 9.79
N ASP A 299 25.13 -11.45 8.73
CA ASP A 299 26.00 -10.94 7.67
C ASP A 299 25.61 -11.49 6.29
#